data_AF-A0A8H4XRH9-F1
#
_entry.id   AF-A0A8H4XRH9-F1
#
_cell.length_a   1.000
_cell.length_b   1.000
_cell.length_c   1.000
_cell.angle_alpha   90.00
_cell.angle_beta   90.00
_cell.angle_gamma   90.00
#
_symmetry.space_group_name_H-M   'P 1'
#
loop_
_entity.id
_entity.type
_entity.pdbx_description
1 polymer ?
#
loop_
_entity_poly.entity_id
_entity_poly.type
_entity_poly.pdbx_seq_one_letter_code
_entity_poly.pdbx_strand_id
1 'polypeptide(L)'
;MADTHPERSWGEEPGLVKVLHWYKLFESTTPPRLGMDIEKRLPLTALTAFSVGLGVGANHGARKAAYQFRAENAHRFPTTSTGWFQYHKTKNYKAIVGGVFDGFRLGTSLVGFADVGVTV
;
A
#
# COMPACT_ATOMS: atom_id res chain seq x y z
N MET A 1 46.79 7.32 -7.53
CA MET A 1 46.96 6.91 -6.12
C MET A 1 46.09 5.69 -5.94
N ALA A 2 46.70 4.55 -5.62
CA ALA A 2 46.01 3.28 -5.50
C ALA A 2 45.41 3.19 -4.09
N ASP A 3 44.09 3.27 -4.00
CA ASP A 3 43.38 3.09 -2.74
C ASP A 3 43.31 1.59 -2.45
N THR A 4 44.24 1.14 -1.60
CA THR A 4 44.28 -0.23 -1.07
C THR A 4 43.16 -0.41 -0.06
N HIS A 5 41.95 -0.69 -0.54
CA HIS A 5 40.93 -1.32 0.29
C HIS A 5 41.24 -2.82 0.35
N PRO A 6 41.56 -3.40 1.51
CA PRO A 6 41.76 -4.84 1.59
C PRO A 6 40.47 -5.55 1.20
N GLU A 7 40.56 -6.48 0.24
CA GLU A 7 39.51 -7.43 -0.15
C GLU A 7 39.11 -8.27 1.08
N ARG A 8 38.19 -7.73 1.89
CA ARG A 8 37.67 -8.37 3.10
C ARG A 8 36.66 -9.44 2.69
N SER A 9 37.03 -10.71 2.81
CA SER A 9 36.15 -11.83 2.48
C SER A 9 35.07 -12.01 3.56
N TRP A 10 33.81 -11.81 3.16
CA TRP A 10 32.62 -11.78 4.02
C TRP A 10 32.18 -13.15 4.60
N GLY A 11 33.08 -14.12 4.65
CA GLY A 11 32.79 -15.48 5.09
C GLY A 11 32.59 -15.62 6.60
N GLU A 12 33.20 -14.74 7.41
CA GLU A 12 33.34 -14.94 8.86
C GLU A 12 32.94 -13.71 9.70
N GLU A 13 31.83 -13.04 9.36
CA GLU A 13 31.34 -11.91 10.17
C GLU A 13 30.24 -12.38 11.15
N PRO A 14 30.30 -12.02 12.44
CA PRO A 14 29.27 -12.37 13.42
C PRO A 14 27.91 -11.84 12.97
N GLY A 15 26.83 -12.59 13.23
CA GLY A 15 25.50 -12.27 12.68
C GLY A 15 24.98 -10.85 12.96
N LEU A 16 25.48 -10.20 14.03
CA LEU A 16 25.15 -8.82 14.38
C LEU A 16 25.70 -7.79 13.38
N VAL A 17 26.89 -8.00 12.83
CA VAL A 17 27.45 -7.09 11.82
C VAL A 17 26.62 -7.19 10.54
N LYS A 18 26.19 -8.40 10.15
CA LYS A 18 25.24 -8.61 9.04
C LYS A 18 23.94 -7.82 9.17
N VAL A 19 23.41 -7.67 10.38
CA VAL A 19 22.24 -6.83 10.64
C VAL A 19 22.57 -5.34 10.45
N LEU A 20 23.77 -4.92 10.85
CA LEU A 20 24.22 -3.54 10.72
C LEU A 20 24.44 -3.11 9.26
N HIS A 21 24.96 -3.99 8.40
CA HIS A 21 25.17 -3.71 6.96
C HIS A 21 23.98 -4.09 6.06
N TRP A 22 22.76 -4.02 6.60
CA TRP A 22 21.51 -4.28 5.89
C TRP A 22 21.35 -3.50 4.57
N TYR A 23 21.94 -2.30 4.50
CA TYR A 23 21.88 -1.44 3.31
C TYR A 23 22.54 -2.07 2.06
N LYS A 24 23.55 -2.92 2.23
CA LYS A 24 24.24 -3.58 1.10
C LYS A 24 23.39 -4.62 0.36
N LEU A 25 22.28 -5.08 0.95
CA LEU A 25 21.36 -6.02 0.30
C LEU A 25 20.64 -5.40 -0.91
N PHE A 26 20.64 -4.08 -1.01
CA PHE A 26 19.96 -3.33 -2.07
C PHE A 26 20.91 -2.84 -3.18
N GLU A 27 22.21 -3.10 -3.08
CA GLU A 27 23.19 -2.79 -4.15
C GLU A 27 23.07 -3.85 -5.27
N SER A 28 22.60 -3.47 -6.47
CA SER A 28 22.64 -4.36 -7.64
C SER A 28 23.65 -3.90 -8.70
N THR A 29 24.43 -4.84 -9.20
CA THR A 29 25.37 -4.69 -10.31
C THR A 29 24.70 -4.64 -11.70
N THR A 30 23.37 -4.72 -11.77
CA THR A 30 22.62 -4.68 -13.03
C THR A 30 22.44 -3.23 -13.49
N PRO A 31 22.61 -2.92 -14.79
CA PRO A 31 22.39 -1.56 -15.29
C PRO A 31 20.97 -1.07 -14.91
N PRO A 32 20.85 0.17 -14.40
CA PRO A 32 19.61 0.65 -13.80
C PRO A 32 18.49 0.76 -14.85
N ARG A 33 17.52 -0.16 -14.80
CA ARG A 33 16.29 -0.10 -15.59
C ARG A 33 15.43 1.05 -15.05
N LEU A 34 15.40 2.16 -15.78
CA LEU A 34 14.89 3.52 -15.44
C LEU A 34 15.93 4.53 -14.91
N GLY A 35 17.22 4.20 -14.88
CA GLY A 35 18.27 5.16 -14.49
C GLY A 35 18.22 5.63 -13.03
N MET A 36 17.43 4.95 -12.18
CA MET A 36 17.26 5.27 -10.77
C MET A 36 17.83 4.16 -9.90
N ASP A 37 18.44 4.56 -8.78
CA ASP A 37 18.96 3.65 -7.77
C ASP A 37 17.84 2.84 -7.08
N ILE A 38 18.17 1.64 -6.61
CA ILE A 38 17.21 0.69 -6.00
C ILE A 38 16.55 1.29 -4.76
N GLU A 39 17.30 2.06 -3.98
CA GLU A 39 16.81 2.77 -2.79
C GLU A 39 15.60 3.67 -3.09
N LYS A 40 15.53 4.24 -4.31
CA LYS A 40 14.41 5.10 -4.73
C LYS A 40 13.31 4.32 -5.42
N ARG A 41 13.62 3.19 -6.04
CA ARG A 41 12.66 2.38 -6.80
C ARG A 41 11.70 1.62 -5.89
N LEU A 42 12.21 0.95 -4.87
CA LEU A 42 11.41 0.18 -3.90
C LEU A 42 10.27 1.00 -3.23
N PRO A 43 10.53 2.18 -2.63
CA PRO A 43 9.46 2.97 -2.04
C PRO A 43 8.49 3.50 -3.11
N LEU A 44 8.98 3.84 -4.31
CA LEU A 44 8.13 4.34 -5.39
C LEU A 44 7.17 3.26 -5.91
N THR A 45 7.65 2.04 -6.13
CA THR A 45 6.82 0.90 -6.56
C THR A 45 5.82 0.52 -5.47
N ALA A 46 6.25 0.51 -4.20
CA ALA A 46 5.36 0.26 -3.07
C ALA A 46 4.25 1.32 -2.96
N LEU A 47 4.59 2.62 -3.05
CA LEU A 47 3.61 3.71 -2.96
C LEU A 47 2.59 3.70 -4.10
N THR A 48 3.05 3.42 -5.32
CA THR A 48 2.16 3.33 -6.49
C THR A 48 1.25 2.11 -6.41
N ALA A 49 1.79 0.94 -6.06
CA ALA A 49 0.99 -0.28 -5.83
C ALA A 49 -0.03 -0.09 -4.69
N PHE A 50 0.39 0.52 -3.60
CA PHE A 50 -0.49 0.85 -2.48
C PHE A 50 -1.62 1.79 -2.89
N SER A 51 -1.29 2.86 -3.64
CA SER A 51 -2.28 3.86 -4.08
C SER A 51 -3.33 3.25 -5.01
N VAL A 52 -2.92 2.36 -5.92
CA VAL A 52 -3.82 1.61 -6.79
C VAL A 52 -4.69 0.65 -5.97
N GLY A 53 -4.09 -0.13 -5.07
CA GLY A 53 -4.82 -1.06 -4.21
C GLY A 53 -5.82 -0.36 -3.30
N LEU A 54 -5.43 0.79 -2.74
CA LEU A 54 -6.28 1.63 -1.91
C LEU A 54 -7.46 2.17 -2.73
N GLY A 55 -7.24 2.73 -3.91
CA GLY A 55 -8.32 3.25 -4.74
C GLY A 55 -9.35 2.19 -5.16
N VAL A 56 -8.85 1.03 -5.61
CA VAL A 56 -9.71 -0.10 -6.01
C VAL A 56 -10.49 -0.64 -4.82
N GLY A 57 -9.82 -0.88 -3.69
CA GLY A 57 -10.45 -1.40 -2.49
C GLY A 57 -11.42 -0.41 -1.85
N ALA A 58 -11.10 0.89 -1.87
CA ALA A 58 -11.97 1.91 -1.34
C ALA A 58 -13.26 2.05 -2.14
N ASN A 59 -13.17 2.02 -3.48
CA ASN A 59 -14.37 2.03 -4.33
C ASN A 59 -15.23 0.78 -4.10
N HIS A 60 -14.60 -0.39 -3.95
CA HIS A 60 -15.32 -1.63 -3.68
C HIS A 60 -16.05 -1.60 -2.31
N GLY A 61 -15.33 -1.28 -1.23
CA GLY A 61 -15.88 -1.22 0.12
C GLY A 61 -16.94 -0.13 0.30
N ALA A 62 -16.74 1.03 -0.33
CA ALA A 62 -17.72 2.12 -0.28
C ALA A 62 -19.04 1.73 -0.93
N ARG A 63 -19.01 1.06 -2.09
CA ARG A 63 -20.22 0.58 -2.77
C ARG A 63 -20.92 -0.49 -1.94
N LYS A 64 -20.18 -1.45 -1.40
CA LYS A 64 -20.72 -2.53 -0.55
C LYS A 64 -21.47 -1.96 0.66
N ALA A 65 -20.85 -1.07 1.43
CA ALA A 65 -21.47 -0.45 2.58
C ALA A 65 -22.65 0.45 2.20
N ALA A 66 -22.58 1.15 1.07
CA ALA A 66 -23.68 1.97 0.57
C ALA A 66 -24.90 1.12 0.16
N TYR A 67 -24.70 -0.04 -0.48
CA TYR A 67 -25.80 -0.95 -0.83
C TYR A 67 -26.42 -1.61 0.40
N GLN A 68 -25.61 -2.00 1.38
CA GLN A 68 -26.11 -2.49 2.67
C GLN A 68 -26.98 -1.45 3.37
N PHE A 69 -26.52 -0.19 3.46
CA PHE A 69 -27.32 0.89 4.04
C PHE A 69 -28.66 1.08 3.32
N ARG A 70 -28.67 1.01 1.98
CA ARG A 70 -29.90 1.13 1.19
C ARG A 70 -30.84 -0.06 1.41
N ALA A 71 -30.30 -1.27 1.52
CA ALA A 71 -31.08 -2.47 1.81
C ALA A 71 -31.71 -2.39 3.22
N GLU A 72 -30.93 -2.01 4.23
CA GLU A 72 -31.40 -1.80 5.60
C GLU A 72 -32.50 -0.73 5.68
N ASN A 73 -32.37 0.36 4.91
CA ASN A 73 -33.28 1.50 4.97
C ASN A 73 -34.35 1.49 3.88
N ALA A 74 -34.46 0.44 3.07
CA ALA A 74 -35.45 0.35 1.99
C ALA A 74 -36.90 0.45 2.49
N HIS A 75 -37.13 0.19 3.79
CA HIS A 75 -38.44 0.32 4.43
C HIS A 75 -38.62 1.62 5.23
N ARG A 76 -37.56 2.43 5.43
CA ARG A 76 -37.55 3.67 6.22
C ARG A 76 -37.06 4.85 5.39
N PHE A 77 -37.84 5.23 4.38
CA PHE A 77 -37.55 6.46 3.64
C PHE A 77 -37.99 7.69 4.44
N PRO A 78 -37.14 8.74 4.53
CA PRO A 78 -37.52 9.97 5.19
C PRO A 78 -38.63 10.69 4.41
N THR A 79 -39.63 11.20 5.13
CA THR A 79 -40.76 11.96 4.57
C THR A 79 -40.55 13.47 4.61
N THR A 80 -39.57 13.96 5.36
CA THR A 80 -39.25 15.38 5.52
C THR A 80 -37.97 15.77 4.77
N SER A 81 -37.90 17.03 4.31
CA SER A 81 -36.72 17.56 3.60
C SER A 81 -35.45 17.48 4.45
N THR A 82 -35.52 17.80 5.75
CA THR A 82 -34.40 17.70 6.69
C THR A 82 -33.95 16.25 6.91
N GLY A 83 -34.89 15.29 6.88
CA GLY A 83 -34.58 13.86 7.00
C GLY A 83 -33.74 13.35 5.84
N TRP A 84 -33.97 13.85 4.62
CA TRP A 84 -33.17 13.51 3.44
C TRP A 84 -31.71 13.95 3.54
N PHE A 85 -31.44 15.10 4.17
CA PHE A 85 -30.07 15.55 4.41
C PHE A 85 -29.33 14.59 5.35
N GLN A 86 -29.95 14.22 6.48
CA GLN A 86 -29.34 13.29 7.43
C GLN A 86 -29.15 11.90 6.84
N TYR A 87 -30.11 11.43 6.04
CA TYR A 87 -30.01 10.15 5.32
C TYR A 87 -28.75 10.10 4.43
N HIS A 88 -28.51 11.15 3.64
CA HIS A 88 -27.34 11.24 2.77
C HIS A 88 -26.02 11.34 3.56
N LYS A 89 -26.01 12.10 4.66
CA LYS A 89 -24.84 12.21 5.55
C LYS A 89 -24.46 10.85 6.13
N THR A 90 -25.43 10.12 6.70
CA THR A 90 -25.21 8.80 7.29
C THR A 90 -24.78 7.76 6.25
N LYS A 91 -25.41 7.77 5.06
CA LYS A 91 -25.02 6.91 3.94
C LYS A 91 -23.56 7.12 3.55
N ASN A 92 -23.15 8.38 3.40
CA ASN A 92 -21.78 8.72 3.00
C ASN A 92 -20.78 8.35 4.10
N TYR A 93 -21.13 8.52 5.38
CA TYR A 93 -20.27 8.11 6.48
C TYR A 93 -20.01 6.60 6.48
N LYS A 94 -21.07 5.78 6.39
CA LYS A 94 -20.93 4.31 6.30
C LYS A 94 -20.11 3.89 5.07
N ALA A 95 -20.32 4.55 3.94
CA ALA A 95 -19.56 4.29 2.72
C ALA A 95 -18.06 4.64 2.86
N ILE A 96 -17.72 5.78 3.47
CA ILE A 96 -16.33 6.18 3.70
C ILE A 96 -15.63 5.18 4.63
N VAL A 97 -16.28 4.81 5.75
CA VAL A 97 -15.70 3.84 6.69
C VAL A 97 -15.43 2.50 5.99
N GLY A 98 -16.41 1.97 5.25
CA GLY A 98 -16.24 0.73 4.49
C GLY A 98 -15.14 0.82 3.43
N GLY A 99 -15.05 1.95 2.73
CA GLY A 99 -14.00 2.20 1.74
C GLY A 99 -12.60 2.29 2.35
N VAL A 100 -12.43 2.96 3.50
CA VAL A 100 -11.11 3.08 4.13
C VAL A 100 -10.59 1.72 4.58
N PHE A 101 -11.42 0.89 5.22
CA PHE A 101 -11.00 -0.43 5.69
C PHE A 101 -10.67 -1.39 4.54
N ASP A 102 -11.55 -1.49 3.54
CA ASP A 102 -11.31 -2.38 2.39
C ASP A 102 -10.16 -1.87 1.51
N GLY A 103 -10.03 -0.56 1.35
CA GLY A 103 -8.91 0.09 0.66
C GLY A 103 -7.58 -0.18 1.34
N PHE A 104 -7.50 -0.02 2.66
CA PHE A 104 -6.26 -0.30 3.40
C PHE A 104 -5.88 -1.79 3.33
N ARG A 105 -6.86 -2.69 3.49
CA ARG A 105 -6.65 -4.14 3.37
C ARG A 105 -6.10 -4.55 2.01
N LEU A 106 -6.67 -4.03 0.93
CA LEU A 106 -6.22 -4.33 -0.43
C LEU A 106 -4.90 -3.63 -0.77
N GLY A 107 -4.71 -2.39 -0.32
CA GLY A 107 -3.47 -1.64 -0.49
C GLY A 107 -2.27 -2.37 0.12
N THR A 108 -2.36 -2.82 1.37
CA THR A 108 -1.26 -3.56 2.03
C THR A 108 -1.00 -4.91 1.37
N SER A 109 -2.05 -5.60 0.92
CA SER A 109 -1.92 -6.87 0.19
C SER A 109 -1.18 -6.68 -1.14
N LEU A 110 -1.51 -5.64 -1.90
CA LEU A 110 -0.84 -5.36 -3.18
C LEU A 110 0.64 -4.98 -3.02
N VAL A 111 1.00 -4.24 -1.97
CA VAL A 111 2.41 -3.91 -1.69
C VAL A 111 3.23 -5.18 -1.49
N GLY A 112 2.70 -6.16 -0.74
CA GLY A 112 3.38 -7.44 -0.53
C GLY A 112 3.62 -8.22 -1.83
N PHE A 113 2.66 -8.21 -2.77
CA PHE A 113 2.85 -8.85 -4.07
C PHE A 113 3.80 -8.07 -4.99
N ALA A 114 3.75 -6.74 -4.95
CA ALA A 114 4.60 -5.89 -5.78
C ALA A 114 6.09 -5.99 -5.40
N ASP A 115 6.39 -6.11 -4.11
CA ASP A 115 7.76 -6.28 -3.61
C ASP A 115 8.39 -7.58 -4.14
N VAL A 116 7.66 -8.70 -4.05
CA VAL A 116 8.09 -9.99 -4.61
C VAL A 116 8.37 -9.90 -6.11
N GLY A 117 7.54 -9.18 -6.87
CA GLY A 117 7.72 -9.01 -8.32
C GLY A 117 8.87 -8.08 -8.73
N VAL A 118 9.40 -7.26 -7.81
CA VAL A 118 10.57 -6.39 -8.06
C VAL A 118 11.88 -7.12 -7.78
N THR A 119 11.87 -8.12 -6.89
CA THR A 119 13.05 -8.89 -6.50
C THR A 119 13.36 -10.08 -7.42
N VAL A 120 12.38 -10.57 -8.20
CA VAL A 120 12.53 -11.67 -9.18
C VAL A 120 12.89 -11.13 -10.56
#